data_AF-A0A9E1IJ27-F1
#
_entry.id   AF-A0A9E1IJ27-F1
#
_cell.length_a   1.000
_cell.length_b   1.000
_cell.length_c   1.000
_cell.angle_alpha   90.00
_cell.angle_beta   90.00
_cell.angle_gamma   90.00
#
_symmetry.space_group_name_H-M   'P 1'
#
loop_
_entity.id
_entity.type
_entity.pdbx_description
1 polymer ?
#
loop_
_entity_poly.entity_id
_entity_poly.type
_entity_poly.pdbx_seq_one_letter_code
_entity_poly.pdbx_strand_id
1 'polypeptide(L)'
;MNFELRLEERHPKCVVVTVCIAPSEQQAHADGVSVQLFSQKGESLAPRLLLPISGPLLGSMVSRVELRTEFPIPRGSQVKGRLWCSAKVHEACCPTDPSTELQTHVRGCHALVPTSRDLEFNTLVTKEYASLSKLFSWIEVIEGINRYVVDDEEPNIEEIVSDYGLDGEDAAFLKELLSEE
;
A
#
# COMPACT_ATOMS: atom_id res chain seq x y z
N MET A 1 -5.32 -8.85 -11.30
CA MET A 1 -4.67 -7.55 -11.51
C MET A 1 -5.51 -6.50 -10.79
N ASN A 2 -4.92 -5.70 -9.90
CA ASN A 2 -5.56 -4.51 -9.38
C ASN A 2 -5.10 -3.30 -10.21
N PHE A 3 -6.05 -2.47 -10.63
CA PHE A 3 -5.79 -1.29 -11.45
C PHE A 3 -6.62 -0.12 -10.90
N GLU A 4 -5.93 0.90 -10.42
CA GLU A 4 -6.54 2.03 -9.73
C GLU A 4 -6.03 3.36 -10.30
N LEU A 5 -6.88 4.38 -10.20
CA LEU A 5 -6.52 5.77 -10.49
C LEU A 5 -6.76 6.62 -9.25
N ARG A 6 -5.85 7.56 -9.01
CA ARG A 6 -5.96 8.52 -7.90
C ARG A 6 -5.71 9.92 -8.42
N LEU A 7 -6.62 10.83 -8.12
CA LEU A 7 -6.42 12.24 -8.39
C LEU A 7 -5.47 12.79 -7.32
N GLU A 8 -4.34 13.35 -7.73
CA GLU A 8 -3.40 14.04 -6.84
C GLU A 8 -3.70 15.53 -6.80
N GLU A 9 -3.80 16.15 -7.97
CA GLU A 9 -3.93 17.59 -8.12
C GLU A 9 -4.93 17.93 -9.22
N ARG A 10 -5.68 19.01 -9.01
CA ARG A 10 -6.51 19.63 -10.04
C ARG A 10 -6.20 21.12 -10.16
N HIS A 11 -5.85 21.52 -11.37
CA HIS A 11 -5.78 22.89 -11.83
C HIS A 11 -6.88 23.15 -12.87
N PRO A 12 -7.13 24.43 -13.23
CA PRO A 12 -8.18 24.76 -14.19
C PRO A 12 -8.03 24.04 -15.54
N LYS A 13 -6.82 23.82 -16.05
CA LYS A 13 -6.56 23.20 -17.38
C LYS A 13 -5.71 21.93 -17.32
N CYS A 14 -5.54 21.38 -16.12
CA CYS A 14 -4.63 20.27 -15.90
C CYS A 14 -5.09 19.44 -14.71
N VAL A 15 -5.05 18.12 -14.84
CA VAL A 15 -5.18 17.19 -13.72
C VAL A 15 -3.97 16.29 -13.65
N VAL A 16 -3.51 16.06 -12.43
CA VAL A 16 -2.43 15.12 -12.14
C VAL A 16 -3.03 13.90 -11.49
N VAL A 17 -2.75 12.74 -12.08
CA VAL A 17 -3.35 11.47 -11.69
C VAL A 17 -2.23 10.47 -11.47
N THR A 18 -2.29 9.76 -10.37
CA THR A 18 -1.46 8.60 -10.11
C THR A 18 -2.18 7.35 -10.62
N VAL A 19 -1.48 6.58 -11.43
CA VAL A 19 -1.91 5.30 -11.99
C VAL A 19 -1.22 4.19 -11.23
N CYS A 20 -2.00 3.31 -10.62
CA CYS A 20 -1.49 2.21 -9.83
C CYS A 20 -1.87 0.88 -10.46
N ILE A 21 -0.90 0.00 -10.64
CA ILE A 21 -1.09 -1.34 -11.17
C ILE A 21 -0.43 -2.30 -10.18
N ALA A 22 -1.20 -3.20 -9.59
CA ALA A 22 -0.65 -4.25 -8.73
C ALA A 22 -0.97 -5.62 -9.34
N PRO A 23 0.05 -6.40 -9.74
CA PRO A 23 -0.17 -7.76 -10.21
C PRO A 23 -0.68 -8.63 -9.06
N SER A 24 -1.74 -9.41 -9.31
CA SER A 24 -2.28 -10.37 -8.33
C SER A 24 -1.72 -11.78 -8.52
N GLU A 25 -0.99 -12.01 -9.61
CA GLU A 25 -0.45 -13.30 -10.03
C GLU A 25 1.03 -13.12 -10.34
N GLN A 26 1.84 -14.16 -10.08
CA GLN A 26 3.30 -14.14 -10.27
C GLN A 26 3.74 -13.96 -11.73
N GLN A 27 2.84 -14.18 -12.71
CA GLN A 27 3.11 -14.03 -14.15
C GLN A 27 2.16 -13.03 -14.82
N ALA A 28 1.86 -11.93 -14.14
CA ALA A 28 1.01 -10.90 -14.71
C ALA A 28 1.70 -10.18 -15.88
N HIS A 29 0.96 -9.90 -16.94
CA HIS A 29 1.44 -9.21 -18.15
C HIS A 29 0.54 -8.02 -18.47
N ALA A 30 1.14 -6.89 -18.86
CA ALA A 30 0.43 -5.73 -19.38
C ALA A 30 0.73 -5.58 -20.88
N ASP A 31 -0.28 -5.46 -21.72
CA ASP A 31 -0.08 -5.19 -23.16
C ASP A 31 -0.05 -3.68 -23.44
N GLY A 32 -0.62 -2.89 -22.53
CA GLY A 32 -0.62 -1.45 -22.62
C GLY A 32 -1.45 -0.82 -21.52
N VAL A 33 -1.21 0.47 -21.28
CA VAL A 33 -2.00 1.28 -20.37
C VAL A 33 -2.32 2.60 -21.03
N SER A 34 -3.57 3.03 -20.91
CA SER A 34 -4.00 4.35 -21.35
C SER A 34 -4.78 5.09 -20.28
N VAL A 35 -4.68 6.41 -20.32
CA VAL A 35 -5.42 7.30 -19.43
C VAL A 35 -5.99 8.44 -20.27
N GLN A 36 -7.25 8.80 -20.04
CA GLN A 36 -7.92 9.83 -20.80
C GLN A 36 -8.93 10.59 -19.93
N LEU A 37 -9.02 11.90 -20.16
CA LEU A 37 -9.93 12.79 -19.45
C LEU A 37 -11.24 12.93 -20.21
N PHE A 38 -12.36 12.78 -19.51
CA PHE A 38 -13.71 12.86 -20.05
C PHE A 38 -14.55 13.89 -19.30
N SER A 39 -15.45 14.55 -20.02
CA SER A 39 -16.47 15.42 -19.46
C SER A 39 -17.55 14.59 -18.75
N GLN A 40 -18.41 15.25 -17.98
CA GLN A 40 -19.58 14.62 -17.38
C GLN A 40 -20.51 13.96 -18.43
N LYS A 41 -20.54 14.53 -19.65
CA LYS A 41 -21.34 14.00 -20.77
C LYS A 41 -20.65 12.84 -21.50
N GLY A 42 -19.42 12.48 -21.12
CA GLY A 42 -18.64 11.42 -21.75
C GLY A 42 -17.83 11.87 -22.97
N GLU A 43 -17.75 13.17 -23.23
CA GLU A 43 -16.93 13.72 -24.32
C GLU A 43 -15.46 13.72 -23.90
N SER A 44 -14.56 13.39 -24.82
CA SER A 44 -13.12 13.45 -24.57
C SER A 44 -12.67 14.91 -24.43
N LEU A 45 -12.04 15.25 -23.31
CA LEU A 45 -11.53 16.60 -23.04
C LEU A 45 -10.04 16.76 -23.34
N ALA A 46 -9.28 15.66 -23.30
CA ALA A 46 -7.85 15.62 -23.59
C ALA A 46 -7.53 14.46 -24.55
N PRO A 47 -6.41 14.53 -25.29
CA PRO A 47 -5.89 13.36 -26.00
C PRO A 47 -5.70 12.18 -25.05
N ARG A 48 -5.89 10.96 -25.56
CA ARG A 48 -5.58 9.75 -24.82
C ARG A 48 -4.06 9.66 -24.63
N LEU A 49 -3.63 9.58 -23.38
CA LEU A 49 -2.23 9.34 -23.03
C LEU A 49 -1.98 7.85 -22.95
N LEU A 50 -0.97 7.35 -23.66
CA LEU A 50 -0.47 5.99 -23.54
C LEU A 50 0.75 5.99 -22.62
N LEU A 51 0.76 5.11 -21.62
CA LEU A 51 1.90 4.98 -20.73
C LEU A 51 2.90 3.99 -21.33
N PRO A 52 4.20 4.19 -21.11
CA PRO A 52 5.25 3.27 -21.54
C PRO A 52 5.29 2.03 -20.63
N ILE A 53 4.16 1.33 -20.52
CA ILE A 53 3.97 0.15 -19.68
C ILE A 53 3.45 -0.96 -20.58
N SER A 54 4.33 -1.89 -20.93
CA SER A 54 4.01 -3.15 -21.59
C SER A 54 5.05 -4.21 -21.20
N GLY A 55 4.63 -5.49 -21.21
CA GLY A 55 5.46 -6.61 -20.82
C GLY A 55 5.06 -7.26 -19.49
N PRO A 56 5.87 -8.22 -19.01
CA PRO A 56 5.70 -8.85 -17.71
C PRO A 56 5.81 -7.83 -16.57
N LEU A 57 4.89 -7.90 -15.61
CA LEU A 57 4.91 -7.07 -14.41
C LEU A 57 5.53 -7.87 -13.26
N LEU A 58 6.74 -7.50 -12.87
CA LEU A 58 7.48 -8.15 -11.77
C LEU A 58 7.00 -7.72 -10.37
N GLY A 59 6.17 -6.68 -10.30
CA GLY A 59 5.67 -6.14 -9.05
C GLY A 59 4.71 -4.98 -9.27
N SER A 60 4.29 -4.36 -8.17
CA SER A 60 3.41 -3.19 -8.21
C SER A 60 4.11 -2.00 -8.87
N MET A 61 3.40 -1.31 -9.74
CA MET A 61 3.87 -0.13 -10.45
C MET A 61 3.00 1.07 -10.11
N VAL A 62 3.65 2.21 -9.98
CA VAL A 62 3.00 3.51 -9.77
C VAL A 62 3.56 4.49 -10.79
N SER A 63 2.70 5.16 -11.54
CA SER A 63 3.09 6.17 -12.52
C SER A 63 2.24 7.42 -12.36
N ARG A 64 2.90 8.57 -12.26
CA ARG A 64 2.25 9.87 -12.15
C ARG A 64 2.10 10.47 -13.55
N VAL A 65 0.89 10.84 -13.92
CA VAL A 65 0.57 11.36 -15.26
C VAL A 65 -0.14 12.69 -15.18
N GLU A 66 0.17 13.56 -16.13
CA GLU A 66 -0.43 14.88 -16.25
C GLU A 66 -1.30 14.94 -17.51
N LEU A 67 -2.58 15.24 -17.35
CA LEU A 67 -3.53 15.39 -18.46
C LEU A 67 -3.87 16.88 -18.61
N ARG A 68 -3.44 17.46 -19.73
CA ARG A 68 -3.65 18.87 -20.05
C ARG A 68 -4.75 19.05 -21.08
N THR A 69 -5.51 20.13 -20.93
CA THR A 69 -6.60 20.53 -21.83
C THR A 69 -6.41 21.96 -22.31
N GLU A 70 -6.89 22.28 -23.51
CA GLU A 70 -6.85 23.66 -24.03
C GLU A 70 -7.80 24.58 -23.25
N PHE A 71 -8.97 24.05 -22.91
CA PHE A 71 -10.04 24.74 -22.19
C PHE A 71 -10.07 24.33 -20.72
N PRO A 72 -10.64 25.17 -19.83
CA PRO A 72 -10.83 24.79 -18.44
C PRO A 72 -11.66 23.50 -18.29
N ILE A 73 -11.24 22.62 -17.38
CA ILE A 73 -11.84 21.33 -17.11
C ILE A 73 -13.20 21.57 -16.41
N PRO A 74 -14.32 21.19 -17.02
CA PRO A 74 -15.64 21.40 -16.44
C PRO A 74 -15.85 20.57 -15.17
N ARG A 75 -16.78 21.00 -14.32
CA ARG A 75 -17.23 20.20 -13.17
C ARG A 75 -17.88 18.90 -13.64
N GLY A 76 -17.82 17.86 -12.80
CA GLY A 76 -18.30 16.52 -13.13
C GLY A 76 -17.41 15.75 -14.10
N SER A 77 -16.22 16.28 -14.44
CA SER A 77 -15.27 15.57 -15.29
C SER A 77 -14.63 14.39 -14.54
N GLN A 78 -14.24 13.37 -15.29
CA GLN A 78 -13.64 12.15 -14.75
C GLN A 78 -12.47 11.70 -15.62
N VAL A 79 -11.48 11.10 -14.98
CA VAL A 79 -10.39 10.42 -15.68
C VAL A 79 -10.72 8.95 -15.74
N LYS A 80 -10.53 8.35 -16.92
CA LYS A 80 -10.68 6.91 -17.14
C LYS A 80 -9.35 6.33 -17.57
N GLY A 81 -8.98 5.24 -16.92
CA GLY A 81 -7.82 4.43 -17.23
C GLY A 81 -8.28 3.13 -17.87
N ARG A 82 -7.46 2.60 -18.76
CA ARG A 82 -7.61 1.24 -19.30
C ARG A 82 -6.27 0.55 -19.27
N LEU A 83 -6.24 -0.64 -18.68
CA LEU A 83 -5.13 -1.57 -18.69
C LEU A 83 -5.54 -2.80 -19.50
N TRP A 84 -4.77 -3.13 -20.52
CA TRP A 84 -4.93 -4.34 -21.32
C TRP A 84 -4.00 -5.43 -20.78
N CYS A 85 -4.56 -6.61 -20.50
CA CYS A 85 -3.85 -7.77 -19.99
C CYS A 85 -4.31 -9.04 -20.71
N SER A 86 -3.57 -9.45 -21.73
CA SER A 86 -3.86 -10.56 -22.62
C SER A 86 -5.28 -10.45 -23.23
N ALA A 87 -6.24 -11.22 -22.72
CA ALA A 87 -7.63 -11.22 -23.18
C ALA A 87 -8.57 -10.36 -22.32
N LYS A 88 -8.06 -9.69 -21.28
CA LYS A 88 -8.86 -8.92 -20.32
C LYS A 88 -8.55 -7.44 -20.42
N VAL A 89 -9.58 -6.63 -20.20
CA VAL A 89 -9.46 -5.17 -20.06
C VAL A 89 -9.90 -4.80 -18.66
N HIS A 90 -9.02 -4.14 -17.93
CA HIS A 90 -9.32 -3.57 -16.63
C HIS A 90 -9.54 -2.06 -16.80
N GLU A 91 -10.69 -1.57 -16.32
CA GLU A 91 -11.01 -0.15 -16.34
C GLU A 91 -11.00 0.40 -14.92
N ALA A 92 -10.48 1.61 -14.77
CA ALA A 92 -10.54 2.37 -13.54
C ALA A 92 -11.02 3.78 -13.85
N CYS A 93 -11.78 4.39 -12.94
CA CYS A 93 -12.19 5.77 -13.07
C CYS A 93 -11.96 6.54 -11.77
N CYS A 94 -11.57 7.80 -11.90
CA CYS A 94 -11.52 8.72 -10.77
C CYS A 94 -12.17 10.05 -11.14
N PRO A 95 -13.03 10.61 -10.27
CA PRO A 95 -13.56 11.95 -10.47
C PRO A 95 -12.41 12.96 -10.42
N THR A 96 -12.54 14.05 -11.18
CA THR A 96 -11.57 15.16 -11.10
C THR A 96 -12.00 16.22 -10.10
N ASP A 97 -13.27 16.26 -9.69
CA ASP A 97 -13.71 17.24 -8.71
C ASP A 97 -13.08 16.91 -7.36
N PRO A 98 -12.55 17.91 -6.62
CA PRO A 98 -12.04 17.67 -5.29
C PRO A 98 -13.15 17.06 -4.43
N SER A 99 -12.88 15.91 -3.84
CA SER A 99 -13.80 15.28 -2.89
C SER A 99 -14.07 16.22 -1.74
N THR A 100 -15.33 16.37 -1.36
CA THR A 100 -15.64 16.92 -0.03
C THR A 100 -15.12 15.95 1.03
N GLU A 101 -14.64 16.44 2.18
CA GLU A 101 -14.06 15.62 3.26
C GLU A 101 -14.95 14.43 3.67
N LEU A 102 -16.27 14.57 3.53
CA LEU A 102 -17.25 13.52 3.79
C LEU A 102 -17.14 12.33 2.82
N GLN A 103 -16.84 12.57 1.53
CA GLN A 103 -16.68 11.50 0.54
C GLN A 103 -15.40 10.70 0.77
N THR A 104 -14.35 11.33 1.29
CA THR A 104 -13.09 10.67 1.66
C THR A 104 -13.29 9.72 2.83
N HIS A 105 -14.12 10.09 3.82
CA HIS A 105 -14.47 9.24 4.96
C HIS A 105 -15.41 8.08 4.59
N VAL A 106 -16.42 8.31 3.74
CA VAL A 106 -17.41 7.26 3.39
C VAL A 106 -16.87 6.24 2.38
N ARG A 107 -15.92 6.64 1.52
CA ARG A 107 -15.36 5.74 0.50
C ARG A 107 -14.16 4.94 0.95
N GLY A 108 -13.74 5.05 2.23
CA GLY A 108 -12.66 4.27 2.82
C GLY A 108 -11.52 4.08 1.82
N CYS A 109 -10.84 5.17 1.47
CA CYS A 109 -9.77 5.11 0.48
C CYS A 109 -8.84 3.94 0.81
N HIS A 110 -8.90 2.87 0.01
CA HIS A 110 -7.96 1.77 0.14
C HIS A 110 -6.59 2.40 -0.05
N ALA A 111 -5.80 2.58 1.01
CA ALA A 111 -4.39 2.75 0.82
C ALA A 111 -3.94 1.52 0.03
N LEU A 112 -3.22 1.73 -1.08
CA LEU A 112 -2.39 0.66 -1.62
C LEU A 112 -1.29 0.47 -0.58
N VAL A 113 -1.64 -0.21 0.51
CA VAL A 113 -0.67 -0.81 1.39
C VAL A 113 0.05 -1.78 0.48
N PRO A 114 1.37 -1.65 0.29
CA PRO A 114 2.13 -2.69 -0.39
C PRO A 114 1.73 -4.00 0.26
N THR A 115 1.27 -4.96 -0.53
CA THR A 115 0.95 -6.31 -0.05
C THR A 115 2.13 -6.74 0.81
N SER A 116 1.83 -6.96 2.08
CA SER A 116 2.72 -7.35 3.17
C SER A 116 4.16 -7.68 2.74
N ARG A 117 5.13 -6.87 3.20
CA ARG A 117 6.26 -7.56 3.84
C ARG A 117 5.60 -8.35 4.97
N ASP A 118 5.86 -9.64 5.05
CA ASP A 118 5.54 -10.44 6.23
C ASP A 118 6.31 -9.85 7.42
N LEU A 119 5.82 -8.72 7.92
CA LEU A 119 6.17 -8.20 9.21
C LEU A 119 5.21 -8.91 10.13
N GLU A 120 5.68 -10.02 10.69
CA GLU A 120 5.09 -10.59 11.89
C GLU A 120 5.18 -9.51 12.96
N PHE A 121 4.13 -8.70 13.08
CA PHE A 121 3.99 -7.80 14.19
C PHE A 121 3.73 -8.67 15.41
N ASN A 122 4.76 -8.85 16.23
CA ASN A 122 4.63 -9.52 17.51
C ASN A 122 3.51 -8.82 18.29
N THR A 123 2.53 -9.61 18.74
CA THR A 123 1.43 -9.08 19.52
C THR A 123 2.00 -8.62 20.85
N LEU A 124 1.78 -7.35 21.22
CA LEU A 124 2.27 -6.80 22.47
C LEU A 124 1.78 -7.63 23.66
N VAL A 125 2.69 -7.99 24.55
CA VAL A 125 2.36 -8.71 25.77
C VAL A 125 1.69 -7.75 26.75
N THR A 126 0.85 -8.26 27.65
CA THR A 126 0.06 -7.44 28.60
C THR A 126 0.92 -6.46 29.42
N LYS A 127 2.17 -6.83 29.74
CA LYS A 127 3.13 -5.95 30.43
C LYS A 127 3.61 -4.77 29.58
N GLU A 128 3.83 -5.00 28.29
CA GLU A 128 4.22 -3.96 27.33
C GLU A 128 3.07 -3.00 27.08
N TYR A 129 1.85 -3.54 26.96
CA TYR A 129 0.64 -2.74 26.83
C TYR A 129 0.42 -1.82 28.05
N ALA A 130 0.64 -2.34 29.26
CA ALA A 130 0.55 -1.56 30.51
C ALA A 130 1.64 -0.49 30.65
N SER A 131 2.78 -0.67 29.98
CA SER A 131 3.86 0.32 29.96
C SER A 131 3.55 1.42 28.94
N LEU A 132 3.01 1.06 27.77
CA LEU A 132 2.60 1.99 26.74
C LEU A 132 1.37 2.81 27.14
N SER A 133 0.42 2.24 27.87
CA SER A 133 -0.75 2.98 28.36
C SER A 133 -0.41 4.07 29.38
N LYS A 134 0.72 3.95 30.08
CA LYS A 134 1.26 5.02 30.94
C LYS A 134 1.85 6.18 30.13
N LEU A 135 2.39 5.89 28.94
CA LEU A 135 3.02 6.88 28.06
C LEU A 135 2.00 7.56 27.13
N PHE A 136 0.93 6.85 26.77
CA PHE A 136 -0.06 7.29 25.80
C PHE A 136 -1.47 7.14 26.35
N SER A 137 -2.09 8.27 26.71
CA SER A 137 -3.40 8.32 27.39
C SER A 137 -4.60 7.86 26.55
N TRP A 138 -4.40 7.59 25.25
CA TRP A 138 -5.43 7.08 24.34
C TRP A 138 -5.43 5.54 24.24
N ILE A 139 -4.46 4.86 24.88
CA ILE A 139 -4.38 3.41 24.94
C ILE A 139 -5.17 2.94 26.18
N GLU A 140 -6.41 2.51 25.99
CA GLU A 140 -7.25 1.93 27.05
C GLU A 140 -6.85 0.47 27.32
N VAL A 141 -6.50 0.14 28.55
CA VAL A 141 -6.24 -1.25 28.97
C VAL A 141 -7.56 -2.02 28.95
N ILE A 142 -7.79 -2.78 27.89
CA ILE A 142 -8.92 -3.71 27.81
C ILE A 142 -8.52 -4.99 28.56
N GLU A 143 -8.95 -5.12 29.81
CA GLU A 143 -8.82 -6.36 30.57
C GLU A 143 -9.71 -7.44 29.91
N GLY A 144 -9.09 -8.41 29.23
CA GLY A 144 -9.81 -9.57 28.71
C GLY A 144 -9.28 -10.20 27.43
N ILE A 145 -8.29 -9.62 26.76
CA ILE A 145 -7.69 -10.23 25.55
C ILE A 145 -6.32 -10.80 25.90
N ASN A 146 -6.31 -12.05 26.39
CA ASN A 146 -5.39 -13.11 25.95
C ASN A 146 -5.46 -14.32 26.90
N ARG A 147 -6.05 -15.41 26.40
CA ARG A 147 -5.64 -16.79 26.75
C ARG A 147 -4.80 -17.33 25.62
N TYR A 148 -3.61 -16.79 25.46
CA TYR A 148 -2.52 -17.55 24.86
C TYR A 148 -1.38 -17.46 25.87
N VAL A 149 -1.17 -18.59 26.56
CA VAL A 149 0.05 -18.82 27.32
C VAL A 149 1.13 -18.94 26.25
N VAL A 150 1.94 -17.90 26.09
CA VAL A 150 3.27 -18.07 25.53
C VAL A 150 4.04 -18.76 26.64
N ASP A 151 4.45 -20.01 26.41
CA ASP A 151 5.41 -20.66 27.30
C ASP A 151 6.63 -19.72 27.35
N ASP A 152 6.96 -19.25 28.56
CA ASP A 152 8.23 -18.61 28.85
C ASP A 152 9.32 -19.70 28.78
N GLU A 153 9.54 -20.29 27.61
CA GLU A 153 10.77 -21.05 27.35
C GLU A 153 11.86 -20.01 27.15
N GLU A 154 12.76 -19.92 28.15
CA GLU A 154 14.01 -19.18 28.02
C GLU A 154 14.65 -19.56 26.67
N PRO A 155 14.98 -18.57 25.81
CA PRO A 155 15.51 -18.86 24.50
C PRO A 155 16.76 -19.72 24.66
N ASN A 156 16.76 -20.91 24.04
CA ASN A 156 17.91 -21.80 24.06
C ASN A 156 19.03 -21.17 23.21
N ILE A 157 19.90 -20.40 23.87
CA ILE A 157 20.97 -19.63 23.25
C ILE A 157 21.85 -20.51 22.36
N GLU A 158 22.02 -21.79 22.70
CA GLU A 158 22.82 -22.75 21.93
C GLU A 158 22.22 -23.05 20.55
N GLU A 159 20.88 -23.03 20.43
CA GLU A 159 20.17 -23.24 19.16
C GLU A 159 20.26 -22.00 18.27
N ILE A 160 20.10 -20.80 18.86
CA ILE A 160 20.24 -19.51 18.16
C ILE A 160 21.68 -19.36 17.62
N VAL A 161 22.70 -19.64 18.43
CA VAL A 161 24.11 -19.52 18.02
C VAL A 161 24.43 -20.46 16.85
N SER A 162 23.92 -21.68 16.89
CA SER A 162 24.09 -22.66 15.80
C SER A 162 23.44 -22.18 14.49
N ASP A 163 22.23 -21.62 14.55
CA ASP A 163 21.51 -21.13 13.37
C ASP A 163 22.20 -19.94 12.69
N TYR A 164 22.92 -19.12 13.47
CA TYR A 164 23.72 -17.99 12.95
C TYR A 164 25.17 -18.37 12.62
N GLY A 165 25.56 -19.64 12.81
CA GLY A 165 26.90 -20.14 12.49
C GLY A 165 28.01 -19.57 13.37
N LEU A 166 27.67 -19.14 14.59
CA LEU A 166 28.61 -18.61 15.57
C LEU A 166 29.37 -19.78 16.22
N ASP A 167 30.64 -19.56 16.54
CA ASP A 167 31.46 -20.57 17.20
C ASP A 167 31.22 -20.61 18.71
N GLY A 168 31.77 -21.63 19.38
CA GLY A 168 31.54 -21.86 20.80
C GLY A 168 32.07 -20.74 21.72
N GLU A 169 33.00 -19.91 21.23
CA GLU A 169 33.53 -18.77 22.00
C GLU A 169 32.55 -17.58 21.94
N ASP A 170 32.00 -17.30 20.77
CA ASP A 170 30.97 -16.27 20.58
C ASP A 170 29.68 -16.57 21.37
N ALA A 171 29.32 -17.86 21.45
CA ALA A 171 28.17 -18.34 22.23
C ALA A 171 28.31 -18.05 23.72
N ALA A 172 29.52 -18.28 24.26
CA ALA A 172 29.83 -18.08 25.66
C ALA A 172 29.81 -16.58 26.01
N PHE A 173 30.34 -15.74 25.13
CA PHE A 173 30.33 -14.29 25.29
C PHE A 173 28.89 -13.72 25.29
N LEU A 174 28.03 -14.17 24.36
CA LEU A 174 26.62 -13.77 24.33
C LEU A 174 25.87 -14.18 25.60
N LYS A 175 26.16 -15.37 26.12
CA LYS A 175 25.55 -15.86 27.36
C LYS A 175 25.97 -15.01 28.57
N GLU A 176 27.25 -14.63 28.64
CA GLU A 176 27.78 -13.75 29.69
C GLU A 176 27.12 -12.36 29.62
N LEU A 177 27.03 -11.77 28.44
CA LEU A 177 26.44 -10.43 28.21
C LEU A 177 24.95 -10.35 28.56
N LEU A 178 24.20 -11.45 28.35
CA LEU A 178 22.78 -11.54 28.67
C LEU A 178 22.52 -11.91 30.13
N SER A 179 23.53 -12.40 30.86
CA SER A 179 23.44 -12.77 32.27
C SER A 179 23.86 -11.66 33.24
N GLU A 180 24.42 -10.55 32.75
CA GLU A 180 24.67 -9.35 33.55
C GLU A 180 23.45 -8.40 33.55
N GLU A 181 22.46 -8.72 34.42
CA GLU A 181 21.52 -7.75 35.02
C GLU A 181 21.65 -7.73 36.55
#